data_AF-D3E266-F1
#
_entry.id   AF-D3E266-F1
#
_cell.length_a   1.000
_cell.length_b   1.000
_cell.length_c   1.000
_cell.angle_alpha   90.00
_cell.angle_beta   90.00
_cell.angle_gamma   90.00
#
_symmetry.space_group_name_H-M   'P 1'
#
loop_
_entity.id
_entity.type
_entity.pdbx_description
1 polymer ?
#
loop_
_entity_poly.entity_id
_entity_poly.type
_entity_poly.pdbx_seq_one_letter_code
_entity_poly.pdbx_strand_id
1 'polypeptide(L)'
;MTTLKLTRLNEPNIEKLYEMKSALRNILEEGDFKNLNTILDFQDKDGSFKLFSTYRIPSDARVDFCHEPTYICSSILMKAYLTGDSELRQKIETPLIHGLERCCCRNLTGHGYDSLQGQIDALNIFMKGGLREFIDLHPDLNSKFTEMILNIMVEFDAREEQGIFKGTWGEDYKEDILKINEYFSTRKVFVYGTLMNGESNHHFLENSICLGKAAIEGYDMYNVGGWYPAIIPGNSRIIGELYEVPENDMASIDMLEGEGSLYIRKCEITTGNELAYIYEYAQDTEGLEKIDSWKDYVWYVSYGSNMLEERFLYYIEGGCFEGSASYRYPCEDPTRPLEKRAIDIPYDMYFGNYSGSWHGGGVSFLDTEKEGHALGTAYLITREQFEHVAAEENGGRPPNGNGYWYENIINLGEMDGFEMLTVTNKDLREYNRPSDEYLETLERGIRENWPDMSEEDIDDYLNSCIRE
;
A
#
# COMPACT_ATOMS: atom_id res chain seq x y z
N MET A 1 -4.62 15.68 -31.27
CA MET A 1 -3.29 15.06 -31.08
C MET A 1 -2.56 14.67 -32.38
N THR A 2 -3.07 15.05 -33.56
CA THR A 2 -2.37 14.97 -34.87
C THR A 2 -1.11 15.85 -34.97
N THR A 3 -0.63 16.37 -33.85
CA THR A 3 0.45 17.36 -33.66
C THR A 3 1.34 16.98 -32.47
N LEU A 4 1.59 15.68 -32.26
CA LEU A 4 2.52 15.18 -31.23
C LEU A 4 3.98 15.08 -31.73
N LYS A 5 4.21 14.99 -33.04
CA LYS A 5 5.56 15.01 -33.63
C LYS A 5 5.88 16.39 -34.20
N LEU A 6 6.96 17.00 -33.76
CA LEU A 6 7.48 18.21 -34.39
C LEU A 6 8.02 17.86 -35.77
N THR A 7 7.36 18.41 -36.79
CA THR A 7 7.79 18.34 -38.20
C THR A 7 8.66 19.54 -38.62
N ARG A 8 8.65 20.63 -37.86
CA ARG A 8 9.49 21.82 -38.12
C ARG A 8 10.73 21.81 -37.24
N LEU A 9 11.89 21.55 -37.84
CA LEU A 9 13.19 21.49 -37.17
C LEU A 9 13.79 22.87 -36.86
N ASN A 10 13.33 23.93 -37.53
CA ASN A 10 13.99 25.23 -37.50
C ASN A 10 13.56 26.12 -36.32
N GLU A 11 12.39 25.86 -35.71
CA GLU A 11 11.87 26.57 -34.52
C GLU A 11 10.96 25.62 -33.69
N PRO A 12 11.54 24.65 -32.95
CA PRO A 12 10.76 23.79 -32.08
C PRO A 12 10.18 24.59 -30.91
N ASN A 13 8.90 24.36 -30.58
CA ASN A 13 8.34 24.88 -29.33
C ASN A 13 8.87 24.02 -28.17
N ILE A 14 9.96 24.49 -27.55
CA ILE A 14 10.68 23.78 -26.49
C ILE A 14 9.83 23.64 -25.22
N GLU A 15 9.08 24.68 -24.86
CA GLU A 15 8.18 24.66 -23.70
C GLU A 15 7.16 23.52 -23.83
N LYS A 16 6.52 23.41 -24.99
CA LYS A 16 5.59 22.32 -25.28
C LYS A 16 6.25 20.93 -25.22
N LEU A 17 7.51 20.79 -25.61
CA LEU A 17 8.23 19.51 -25.50
C LEU A 17 8.44 19.10 -24.04
N TYR A 18 8.78 20.05 -23.17
CA TYR A 18 8.91 19.79 -21.74
C TYR A 18 7.55 19.51 -21.09
N GLU A 19 6.48 20.23 -21.46
CA GLU A 19 5.11 19.92 -21.02
C GLU A 19 4.74 18.47 -21.37
N MET A 20 5.00 18.05 -22.62
CA MET A 20 4.73 16.68 -23.06
C MET A 20 5.53 15.65 -22.26
N LYS A 21 6.81 15.91 -21.99
CA LYS A 21 7.65 15.03 -21.19
C LYS A 21 7.14 14.91 -19.75
N SER A 22 6.71 16.03 -19.15
CA SER A 22 6.11 16.04 -17.82
C SER A 22 4.83 15.22 -17.78
N ALA A 23 3.96 15.36 -18.79
CA ALA A 23 2.73 14.57 -18.89
C ALA A 23 3.02 13.06 -18.98
N LEU A 24 4.04 12.66 -19.75
CA LEU A 24 4.47 11.25 -19.82
C LEU A 24 4.98 10.73 -18.46
N ARG A 25 5.75 11.54 -17.73
CA ARG A 25 6.24 11.17 -16.39
C ARG A 25 5.09 11.02 -15.39
N ASN A 26 4.11 11.92 -15.41
CA ASN A 26 2.93 11.81 -14.54
C ASN A 26 2.15 10.52 -14.82
N ILE A 27 1.97 10.13 -16.08
CA ILE A 27 1.31 8.85 -16.43
C ILE A 27 2.06 7.65 -15.83
N LEU A 28 3.40 7.67 -15.88
CA LEU A 28 4.23 6.60 -15.29
C LEU A 28 4.08 6.53 -13.76
N GLU A 29 3.99 7.69 -13.10
CA GLU A 29 3.86 7.80 -11.64
C GLU A 29 2.45 7.41 -11.15
N GLU A 30 1.41 7.90 -11.82
CA GLU A 30 0.00 7.63 -11.47
C GLU A 30 -0.42 6.18 -11.75
N GLY A 31 0.19 5.52 -12.74
CA GLY A 31 -0.20 4.16 -13.14
C GLY A 31 -1.58 4.07 -13.81
N ASP A 32 -2.21 5.19 -14.19
CA ASP A 32 -3.50 5.19 -14.91
C ASP A 32 -3.28 4.99 -16.42
N PHE A 33 -3.65 3.81 -16.91
CA PHE A 33 -3.48 3.42 -18.32
C PHE A 33 -4.68 3.77 -19.21
N LYS A 34 -5.65 4.59 -18.78
CA LYS A 34 -6.78 5.03 -19.64
C LYS A 34 -6.34 5.63 -20.97
N ASN A 35 -5.15 6.24 -21.00
CA ASN A 35 -4.58 6.88 -22.19
C ASN A 35 -3.58 6.00 -22.97
N LEU A 36 -3.48 4.70 -22.68
CA LEU A 36 -2.47 3.81 -23.28
C LEU A 36 -2.56 3.77 -24.81
N ASN A 37 -3.77 3.81 -25.39
CA ASN A 37 -3.96 3.89 -26.84
C ASN A 37 -3.20 5.07 -27.47
N THR A 38 -3.18 6.22 -26.80
CA THR A 38 -2.46 7.40 -27.26
C THR A 38 -0.96 7.16 -27.29
N ILE A 39 -0.42 6.43 -26.31
CA ILE A 39 0.99 6.05 -26.26
C ILE A 39 1.31 5.09 -27.41
N LEU A 40 0.46 4.08 -27.63
CA LEU A 40 0.63 3.12 -28.73
C LEU A 40 0.63 3.80 -30.10
N ASP A 41 -0.32 4.71 -30.35
CA ASP A 41 -0.40 5.48 -31.60
C ASP A 41 0.79 6.42 -31.82
N PHE A 42 1.50 6.78 -30.74
CA PHE A 42 2.65 7.67 -30.78
C PHE A 42 3.94 6.94 -31.20
N GLN A 43 4.01 5.62 -31.03
CA GLN A 43 5.18 4.83 -31.40
C GLN A 43 5.51 4.98 -32.88
N ASP A 44 6.78 5.24 -33.20
CA ASP A 44 7.23 5.28 -34.58
C ASP A 44 7.45 3.88 -35.16
N LYS A 45 7.53 3.77 -36.49
CA LYS A 45 7.79 2.51 -37.20
C LYS A 45 9.08 1.82 -36.79
N ASP A 46 9.98 2.59 -36.19
CA ASP A 46 11.26 2.13 -35.74
C ASP A 46 11.25 1.74 -34.24
N GLY A 47 10.08 1.73 -33.58
CA GLY A 47 9.92 1.35 -32.18
C GLY A 47 10.12 2.48 -31.16
N SER A 48 10.67 3.62 -31.58
CA SER A 48 10.94 4.75 -30.66
C SER A 48 9.70 5.62 -30.42
N PHE A 49 9.69 6.33 -29.29
CA PHE A 49 8.68 7.33 -28.94
C PHE A 49 9.27 8.75 -29.03
N LYS A 50 10.10 8.99 -30.04
CA LYS A 50 10.75 10.29 -30.25
C LYS A 50 9.74 11.40 -30.54
N LEU A 51 9.95 12.57 -29.93
CA LEU A 51 9.14 13.78 -30.11
C LEU A 51 9.47 14.52 -31.41
N PHE A 52 10.64 14.23 -32.00
CA PHE A 52 11.06 14.70 -33.31
C PHE A 52 10.85 13.66 -34.41
N SER A 53 10.55 14.10 -35.63
CA SER A 53 10.44 13.19 -36.78
C SER A 53 11.78 12.63 -37.28
N THR A 54 12.92 13.02 -36.68
CA THR A 54 14.27 12.61 -37.09
C THR A 54 15.27 12.71 -35.95
N TYR A 55 16.35 11.94 -36.05
CA TYR A 55 17.52 12.04 -35.16
C TYR A 55 18.56 13.07 -35.63
N ARG A 56 18.33 13.75 -36.77
CA ARG A 56 19.23 14.80 -37.28
C ARG A 56 19.05 16.13 -36.52
N ILE A 57 19.26 16.08 -35.22
CA ILE A 57 19.23 17.19 -34.25
C ILE A 57 20.50 17.15 -33.38
N PRO A 58 20.85 18.22 -32.63
CA PRO A 58 22.00 18.22 -31.73
C PRO A 58 21.99 17.03 -30.76
N SER A 59 23.18 16.66 -30.26
CA SER A 59 23.32 15.48 -29.39
C SER A 59 22.39 15.57 -28.18
N ASP A 60 22.52 16.63 -27.40
CA ASP A 60 21.79 16.80 -26.14
C ASP A 60 20.27 16.73 -26.37
N ALA A 61 19.77 17.38 -27.43
CA ALA A 61 18.37 17.30 -27.83
C ALA A 61 17.90 15.87 -28.20
N ARG A 62 18.77 14.99 -28.71
CA ARG A 62 18.42 13.57 -28.92
C ARG A 62 18.22 12.83 -27.61
N VAL A 63 19.00 13.12 -26.57
CA VAL A 63 18.81 12.48 -25.25
C VAL A 63 17.44 12.90 -24.70
N ASP A 64 17.21 14.20 -24.56
CA ASP A 64 16.02 14.75 -23.91
C ASP A 64 14.71 14.44 -24.65
N PHE A 65 14.74 14.46 -26.00
CA PHE A 65 13.51 14.47 -26.79
C PHE A 65 13.37 13.28 -27.76
N CYS A 66 14.36 12.38 -27.81
CA CYS A 66 14.23 11.12 -28.54
C CYS A 66 14.40 9.90 -27.65
N HIS A 67 15.48 9.84 -26.86
CA HIS A 67 15.79 8.68 -26.03
C HIS A 67 14.96 8.64 -24.76
N GLU A 68 14.95 9.73 -23.97
CA GLU A 68 14.23 9.79 -22.71
C GLU A 68 12.71 9.55 -22.88
N PRO A 69 12.00 10.12 -23.87
CA PRO A 69 10.59 9.78 -24.10
C PRO A 69 10.39 8.32 -24.49
N THR A 70 11.37 7.70 -25.17
CA THR A 70 11.35 6.26 -25.48
C THR A 70 11.50 5.43 -24.22
N TYR A 71 12.37 5.84 -23.28
CA TYR A 71 12.49 5.18 -21.97
C TYR A 71 11.17 5.29 -21.20
N ILE A 72 10.64 6.51 -21.02
CA ILE A 72 9.40 6.74 -20.26
C ILE A 72 8.23 5.93 -20.85
N CYS A 73 8.01 6.00 -22.17
CA CYS A 73 6.91 5.26 -22.79
C CYS A 73 7.11 3.74 -22.69
N SER A 74 8.34 3.24 -22.84
CA SER A 74 8.64 1.81 -22.66
C SER A 74 8.40 1.38 -21.21
N SER A 75 8.72 2.22 -20.22
CA SER A 75 8.43 1.96 -18.81
C SER A 75 6.93 1.97 -18.49
N ILE A 76 6.15 2.85 -19.14
CA ILE A 76 4.68 2.84 -19.03
C ILE A 76 4.12 1.53 -19.59
N LEU A 77 4.59 1.11 -20.79
CA LEU A 77 4.17 -0.15 -21.40
C LEU A 77 4.61 -1.36 -20.56
N MET A 78 5.80 -1.31 -19.94
CA MET A 78 6.30 -2.34 -19.04
C MET A 78 5.39 -2.48 -17.81
N LYS A 79 5.07 -1.36 -17.13
CA LYS A 79 4.16 -1.36 -15.98
C LYS A 79 2.78 -1.90 -16.36
N ALA A 80 2.22 -1.42 -17.48
CA ALA A 80 0.94 -1.89 -18.00
C ALA A 80 0.95 -3.38 -18.39
N TYR A 81 2.09 -3.91 -18.82
CA TYR A 81 2.24 -5.33 -19.16
C TYR A 81 2.27 -6.19 -17.90
N LEU A 82 3.00 -5.74 -16.87
CA LEU A 82 3.08 -6.44 -15.59
C LEU A 82 1.72 -6.54 -14.90
N THR A 83 0.97 -5.44 -14.84
CA THR A 83 -0.27 -5.33 -14.05
C THR A 83 -1.55 -5.47 -14.90
N GLY A 84 -1.39 -5.70 -16.21
CA GLY A 84 -2.50 -5.78 -17.15
C GLY A 84 -3.11 -7.16 -17.23
N ASP A 85 -4.40 -7.21 -17.59
CA ASP A 85 -5.05 -8.47 -17.96
C ASP A 85 -4.47 -9.06 -19.26
N SER A 86 -4.92 -10.27 -19.60
CA SER A 86 -4.43 -10.99 -20.77
C SER A 86 -4.70 -10.27 -22.11
N GLU A 87 -5.78 -9.50 -22.23
CA GLU A 87 -6.13 -8.78 -23.46
C GLU A 87 -5.19 -7.57 -23.62
N LEU A 88 -4.97 -6.83 -22.53
CA LEU A 88 -4.06 -5.70 -22.50
C LEU A 88 -2.63 -6.14 -22.81
N ARG A 89 -2.15 -7.23 -22.20
CA ARG A 89 -0.82 -7.79 -22.46
C ARG A 89 -0.62 -8.12 -23.94
N GLN A 90 -1.55 -8.86 -24.55
CA GLN A 90 -1.49 -9.21 -25.97
C GLN A 90 -1.41 -7.97 -26.88
N LYS A 91 -2.14 -6.90 -26.52
CA LYS A 91 -2.17 -5.66 -27.29
C LYS A 91 -0.86 -4.88 -27.24
N ILE A 92 -0.15 -4.91 -26.12
CA ILE A 92 1.03 -4.05 -25.89
C ILE A 92 2.36 -4.79 -25.97
N GLU A 93 2.37 -6.12 -26.00
CA GLU A 93 3.58 -6.94 -26.05
C GLU A 93 4.53 -6.54 -27.18
N THR A 94 4.04 -6.52 -28.43
CA THR A 94 4.86 -6.14 -29.59
C THR A 94 5.36 -4.69 -29.52
N PRO A 95 4.52 -3.68 -29.24
CA PRO A 95 4.98 -2.31 -28.97
C PRO A 95 6.04 -2.22 -27.88
N LEU A 96 5.88 -2.93 -26.76
CA LEU A 96 6.85 -2.96 -25.67
C LEU A 96 8.19 -3.53 -26.15
N ILE A 97 8.19 -4.69 -26.82
CA ILE A 97 9.40 -5.33 -27.35
C ILE A 97 10.17 -4.35 -28.26
N HIS A 98 9.50 -3.72 -29.23
CA HIS A 98 10.14 -2.76 -30.12
C HIS A 98 10.67 -1.51 -29.38
N GLY A 99 9.97 -1.05 -28.35
CA GLY A 99 10.43 0.02 -27.46
C GLY A 99 11.73 -0.35 -26.74
N LEU A 100 11.75 -1.51 -26.09
CA LEU A 100 12.92 -2.03 -25.37
C LEU A 100 14.12 -2.27 -26.29
N GLU A 101 13.90 -2.81 -27.49
CA GLU A 101 14.96 -2.95 -28.51
C GLU A 101 15.61 -1.60 -28.86
N ARG A 102 14.80 -0.53 -28.90
CA ARG A 102 15.32 0.83 -29.13
C ARG A 102 16.07 1.40 -27.93
N CYS A 103 15.66 1.07 -26.73
CA CYS A 103 16.37 1.45 -25.51
C CYS A 103 17.78 0.84 -25.46
N CYS A 104 17.95 -0.36 -26.03
CA CYS A 104 19.23 -1.08 -26.05
C CYS A 104 20.31 -0.43 -26.92
N CYS A 105 19.99 0.50 -27.83
CA CYS A 105 20.97 1.02 -28.81
C CYS A 105 22.16 1.77 -28.19
N ARG A 106 22.08 2.14 -26.90
CA ARG A 106 23.10 2.96 -26.22
C ARG A 106 23.51 2.43 -24.84
N ASN A 107 23.13 1.21 -24.47
CA ASN A 107 23.35 0.71 -23.12
C ASN A 107 22.79 1.66 -22.03
N LEU A 108 21.69 2.35 -22.35
CA LEU A 108 21.08 3.43 -21.56
C LEU A 108 21.97 4.67 -21.28
N THR A 109 23.15 4.77 -21.89
CA THR A 109 24.10 5.86 -21.61
C THR A 109 23.68 7.22 -22.20
N GLY A 110 24.00 8.28 -21.45
CA GLY A 110 23.95 9.69 -21.90
C GLY A 110 24.93 9.99 -23.05
N HIS A 111 24.98 11.25 -23.53
CA HIS A 111 25.97 11.65 -24.54
C HIS A 111 27.28 12.08 -23.92
N GLY A 112 28.40 11.72 -24.55
CA GLY A 112 29.71 12.27 -24.22
C GLY A 112 30.16 11.92 -22.80
N TYR A 113 30.40 12.94 -21.98
CA TYR A 113 31.05 12.83 -20.68
C TYR A 113 30.08 12.58 -19.50
N ASP A 114 28.77 12.67 -19.74
CA ASP A 114 27.69 12.48 -18.75
C ASP A 114 27.03 11.08 -18.87
N SER A 115 27.82 10.08 -19.27
CA SER A 115 27.31 8.74 -19.58
C SER A 115 26.68 8.05 -18.37
N LEU A 116 27.26 8.23 -17.18
CA LEU A 116 26.80 7.62 -15.92
C LEU A 116 25.50 8.26 -15.42
N GLN A 117 25.40 9.60 -15.37
CA GLN A 117 24.16 10.30 -15.00
C GLN A 117 23.01 9.85 -15.91
N GLY A 118 23.22 9.85 -17.23
CA GLY A 118 22.17 9.43 -18.17
C GLY A 118 21.73 7.97 -17.98
N GLN A 119 22.64 7.09 -17.56
CA GLN A 119 22.33 5.70 -17.25
C GLN A 119 21.56 5.57 -15.94
N ILE A 120 21.93 6.31 -14.90
CA ILE A 120 21.19 6.43 -13.64
C ILE A 120 19.78 6.95 -13.89
N ASP A 121 19.63 8.03 -14.66
CA ASP A 121 18.33 8.62 -15.00
C ASP A 121 17.43 7.63 -15.74
N ALA A 122 18.00 6.89 -16.70
CA ALA A 122 17.28 5.87 -17.44
C ALA A 122 16.85 4.71 -16.54
N LEU A 123 17.73 4.22 -15.67
CA LEU A 123 17.39 3.17 -14.69
C LEU A 123 16.27 3.64 -13.76
N ASN A 124 16.36 4.85 -13.20
CA ASN A 124 15.32 5.43 -12.37
C ASN A 124 13.95 5.50 -13.07
N ILE A 125 13.93 5.80 -14.37
CA ILE A 125 12.69 5.77 -15.19
C ILE A 125 12.15 4.34 -15.28
N PHE A 126 12.99 3.35 -15.59
CA PHE A 126 12.56 1.96 -15.69
C PHE A 126 12.16 1.35 -14.34
N MET A 127 12.83 1.68 -13.25
CA MET A 127 12.48 1.25 -11.89
C MET A 127 11.04 1.65 -11.53
N LYS A 128 10.62 2.87 -11.90
CA LYS A 128 9.21 3.31 -11.76
C LYS A 128 8.22 2.49 -12.59
N GLY A 129 8.70 1.86 -13.67
CA GLY A 129 7.93 0.98 -14.54
C GLY A 129 7.91 -0.49 -14.13
N GLY A 130 8.59 -0.88 -13.05
CA GLY A 130 8.71 -2.26 -12.62
C GLY A 130 9.85 -3.03 -13.31
N LEU A 131 11.02 -2.40 -13.44
CA LEU A 131 12.18 -2.99 -14.13
C LEU A 131 12.57 -4.36 -13.57
N ARG A 132 12.70 -4.45 -12.24
CA ARG A 132 13.05 -5.69 -11.52
C ARG A 132 11.99 -6.77 -11.76
N GLU A 133 10.72 -6.39 -11.64
CA GLU A 133 9.57 -7.27 -11.86
C GLU A 133 9.54 -7.84 -13.27
N PHE A 134 9.83 -6.98 -14.26
CA PHE A 134 9.87 -7.38 -15.65
C PHE A 134 10.98 -8.39 -15.95
N ILE A 135 12.19 -8.17 -15.42
CA ILE A 135 13.30 -9.11 -15.64
C ILE A 135 13.12 -10.42 -14.87
N ASP A 136 12.49 -10.38 -13.68
CA ASP A 136 12.24 -11.57 -12.86
C ASP A 136 11.15 -12.47 -13.49
N LEU A 137 10.05 -11.88 -13.98
CA LEU A 137 8.90 -12.63 -14.51
C LEU A 137 8.96 -12.91 -16.01
N HIS A 138 9.62 -12.04 -16.77
CA HIS A 138 9.61 -12.08 -18.24
C HIS A 138 11.01 -11.88 -18.86
N PRO A 139 12.05 -12.59 -18.38
CA PRO A 139 13.43 -12.38 -18.85
C PRO A 139 13.60 -12.58 -20.36
N ASP A 140 12.79 -13.46 -20.95
CA ASP A 140 12.86 -13.84 -22.36
C ASP A 140 12.04 -12.96 -23.30
N LEU A 141 11.18 -12.07 -22.76
CA LEU A 141 10.35 -11.20 -23.62
C LEU A 141 11.22 -10.24 -24.44
N ASN A 142 12.33 -9.79 -23.88
CA ASN A 142 13.40 -9.12 -24.60
C ASN A 142 14.77 -9.45 -23.99
N SER A 143 15.32 -10.63 -24.32
CA SER A 143 16.57 -11.11 -23.71
C SER A 143 17.74 -10.14 -23.88
N LYS A 144 17.77 -9.35 -24.96
CA LYS A 144 18.80 -8.33 -25.18
C LYS A 144 18.70 -7.19 -24.17
N PHE A 145 17.50 -6.73 -23.86
CA PHE A 145 17.26 -5.72 -22.83
C PHE A 145 17.59 -6.30 -21.45
N THR A 146 17.14 -7.51 -21.16
CA THR A 146 17.45 -8.20 -19.90
C THR A 146 18.96 -8.33 -19.68
N GLU A 147 19.70 -8.86 -20.67
CA GLU A 147 21.16 -9.00 -20.61
C GLU A 147 21.86 -7.64 -20.43
N MET A 148 21.37 -6.60 -21.11
CA MET A 148 21.88 -5.24 -20.95
C MET A 148 21.75 -4.76 -19.50
N ILE A 149 20.57 -4.92 -18.88
CA ILE A 149 20.32 -4.50 -17.50
C ILE A 149 21.19 -5.28 -16.52
N LEU A 150 21.25 -6.62 -16.65
CA LEU A 150 22.10 -7.45 -15.79
C LEU A 150 23.58 -7.05 -15.86
N ASN A 151 24.10 -6.75 -17.04
CA ASN A 151 25.47 -6.26 -17.19
C ASN A 151 25.70 -4.89 -16.51
N ILE A 152 24.70 -4.00 -16.54
CA ILE A 152 24.78 -2.71 -15.84
C ILE A 152 24.78 -2.94 -14.33
N MET A 153 23.99 -3.88 -13.82
CA MET A 153 23.95 -4.20 -12.38
C MET A 153 25.30 -4.74 -11.89
N VAL A 154 25.93 -5.66 -12.63
CA VAL A 154 27.28 -6.13 -12.32
C VAL A 154 28.30 -4.97 -12.26
N GLU A 155 28.15 -3.95 -13.12
CA GLU A 155 29.01 -2.76 -13.05
C GLU A 155 28.72 -1.91 -11.79
N PHE A 156 27.46 -1.73 -11.43
CA PHE A 156 27.04 -0.94 -10.27
C PHE A 156 27.41 -1.61 -8.94
N ASP A 157 27.27 -2.93 -8.83
CA ASP A 157 27.76 -3.71 -7.68
C ASP A 157 29.28 -3.55 -7.52
N ALA A 158 30.04 -3.72 -8.61
CA ALA A 158 31.49 -3.55 -8.59
C ALA A 158 31.92 -2.14 -8.19
N ARG A 159 31.16 -1.11 -8.57
CA ARG A 159 31.40 0.29 -8.16
C ARG A 159 31.19 0.47 -6.66
N GLU A 160 30.12 -0.10 -6.10
CA GLU A 160 29.86 -0.07 -4.66
C GLU A 160 30.98 -0.78 -3.88
N GLU A 161 31.31 -2.01 -4.24
CA GLU A 161 32.36 -2.81 -3.58
C GLU A 161 33.72 -2.11 -3.57
N GLN A 162 34.06 -1.41 -4.66
CA GLN A 162 35.33 -0.70 -4.82
C GLN A 162 35.30 0.74 -4.27
N GLY A 163 34.13 1.24 -3.86
CA GLY A 163 33.94 2.63 -3.42
C GLY A 163 34.12 3.67 -4.54
N ILE A 164 33.81 3.30 -5.79
CA ILE A 164 33.97 4.15 -6.98
C ILE A 164 32.64 4.77 -7.39
N PHE A 165 32.32 5.90 -6.76
CA PHE A 165 31.06 6.62 -6.99
C PHE A 165 31.18 7.87 -7.87
N LYS A 166 32.41 8.27 -8.21
CA LYS A 166 32.64 9.54 -8.89
C LYS A 166 32.46 9.46 -10.40
N GLY A 167 31.79 10.47 -10.94
CA GLY A 167 31.70 10.74 -12.37
C GLY A 167 33.01 11.25 -12.99
N THR A 168 32.97 11.46 -14.30
CA THR A 168 34.12 11.93 -15.09
C THR A 168 34.64 13.29 -14.62
N TRP A 169 33.76 14.15 -14.07
CA TRP A 169 34.11 15.49 -13.57
C TRP A 169 34.12 15.58 -12.04
N GLY A 170 34.06 14.43 -11.35
CA GLY A 170 34.08 14.34 -9.90
C GLY A 170 32.72 14.56 -9.23
N GLU A 171 31.62 14.51 -10.00
CA GLU A 171 30.25 14.38 -9.48
C GLU A 171 30.16 13.15 -8.58
N ASP A 172 29.36 13.20 -7.53
CA ASP A 172 29.22 12.11 -6.57
C ASP A 172 27.86 11.42 -6.79
N TYR A 173 27.89 10.18 -7.24
CA TYR A 173 26.70 9.36 -7.49
C TYR A 173 26.51 8.27 -6.42
N LYS A 174 27.11 8.43 -5.24
CA LYS A 174 27.07 7.41 -4.19
C LYS A 174 25.64 7.05 -3.81
N GLU A 175 24.81 8.04 -3.53
CA GLU A 175 23.41 7.80 -3.12
C GLU A 175 22.60 7.14 -4.24
N ASP A 176 22.78 7.56 -5.49
CA ASP A 176 22.09 6.98 -6.64
C ASP A 176 22.46 5.51 -6.87
N ILE A 177 23.76 5.19 -6.84
CA ILE A 177 24.25 3.82 -7.05
C ILE A 177 23.76 2.90 -5.92
N LEU A 178 23.88 3.33 -4.65
CA LEU A 178 23.43 2.52 -3.51
C LEU A 178 21.92 2.26 -3.58
N LYS A 179 21.11 3.27 -3.93
CA LYS A 179 19.66 3.12 -4.09
C LYS A 179 19.30 2.16 -5.22
N ILE A 180 20.04 2.19 -6.34
CA ILE A 180 19.82 1.29 -7.46
C ILE A 180 20.16 -0.15 -7.05
N ASN A 181 21.30 -0.38 -6.40
CA ASN A 181 21.69 -1.71 -5.94
C ASN A 181 20.71 -2.26 -4.90
N GLU A 182 20.29 -1.43 -3.94
CA GLU A 182 19.25 -1.77 -2.96
C GLU A 182 17.96 -2.22 -3.65
N TYR A 183 17.48 -1.45 -4.64
CA TYR A 183 16.29 -1.81 -5.42
C TYR A 183 16.39 -3.18 -6.08
N PHE A 184 17.56 -3.60 -6.58
CA PHE A 184 17.71 -4.94 -7.15
C PHE A 184 17.96 -6.03 -6.11
N SER A 185 18.43 -5.67 -4.91
CA SER A 185 18.69 -6.62 -3.82
C SER A 185 17.44 -7.09 -3.08
N THR A 186 16.30 -6.40 -3.23
CA THR A 186 15.05 -6.68 -2.52
C THR A 186 13.86 -6.78 -3.49
N ARG A 187 12.77 -7.42 -3.07
CA ARG A 187 11.49 -7.54 -3.79
C ARG A 187 10.36 -7.16 -2.85
N LYS A 188 9.39 -6.38 -3.34
CA LYS A 188 8.16 -6.12 -2.58
C LYS A 188 7.19 -7.27 -2.79
N VAL A 189 6.78 -7.96 -1.73
CA VAL A 189 5.87 -9.11 -1.78
C VAL A 189 4.64 -8.80 -0.93
N PHE A 190 3.46 -8.91 -1.54
CA PHE A 190 2.18 -8.79 -0.86
C PHE A 190 1.71 -10.18 -0.42
N VAL A 191 1.55 -10.37 0.89
CA VAL A 191 1.13 -11.63 1.50
C VAL A 191 -0.24 -11.48 2.13
N TYR A 192 -1.09 -12.49 1.98
CA TYR A 192 -2.52 -12.43 2.33
C TYR A 192 -3.00 -13.69 3.07
N GLY A 193 -2.08 -14.54 3.52
CA GLY A 193 -2.37 -15.87 4.04
C GLY A 193 -1.33 -16.37 5.01
N THR A 194 -0.91 -17.63 4.85
CA THR A 194 -0.02 -18.34 5.79
C THR A 194 1.36 -17.70 6.02
N LEU A 195 1.77 -16.76 5.15
CA LEU A 195 2.99 -15.97 5.26
C LEU A 195 2.83 -14.70 6.12
N MET A 196 1.60 -14.25 6.39
CA MET A 196 1.35 -13.06 7.21
C MET A 196 1.90 -13.21 8.63
N ASN A 197 2.11 -12.10 9.31
CA ASN A 197 2.59 -12.10 10.68
C ASN A 197 1.69 -12.92 11.62
N GLY A 198 2.32 -13.74 12.46
CA GLY A 198 1.63 -14.68 13.36
C GLY A 198 1.15 -15.97 12.71
N GLU A 199 1.26 -16.14 11.40
CA GLU A 199 0.86 -17.37 10.70
C GLU A 199 1.99 -18.41 10.60
N SER A 200 1.62 -19.65 10.28
CA SER A 200 2.52 -20.81 10.37
C SER A 200 3.79 -20.71 9.52
N ASN A 201 3.71 -20.04 8.37
CA ASN A 201 4.82 -19.91 7.42
C ASN A 201 5.53 -18.55 7.51
N HIS A 202 5.19 -17.70 8.50
CA HIS A 202 5.81 -16.37 8.64
C HIS A 202 7.34 -16.42 8.77
N HIS A 203 7.90 -17.52 9.27
CA HIS A 203 9.34 -17.71 9.41
C HIS A 203 10.13 -17.61 8.07
N PHE A 204 9.47 -17.78 6.91
CA PHE A 204 10.10 -17.52 5.61
C PHE A 204 10.38 -16.02 5.35
N LEU A 205 9.77 -15.13 6.12
CA LEU A 205 9.92 -13.67 6.02
C LEU A 205 10.76 -13.10 7.17
N GLU A 206 11.48 -13.92 7.95
CA GLU A 206 12.21 -13.46 9.15
C GLU A 206 13.31 -12.42 8.85
N ASN A 207 13.91 -12.46 7.66
CA ASN A 207 14.90 -11.47 7.20
C ASN A 207 14.28 -10.32 6.40
N SER A 208 12.95 -10.30 6.26
CA SER A 208 12.24 -9.30 5.47
C SER A 208 11.83 -8.10 6.33
N ILE A 209 11.75 -6.93 5.70
CA ILE A 209 11.24 -5.72 6.37
C ILE A 209 9.73 -5.65 6.12
N CYS A 210 8.94 -5.67 7.18
CA CYS A 210 7.50 -5.39 7.06
C CYS A 210 7.31 -3.90 6.75
N LEU A 211 6.81 -3.60 5.54
CA LEU A 211 6.43 -2.25 5.12
C LEU A 211 5.06 -1.84 5.67
N GLY A 212 4.35 -2.79 6.27
CA GLY A 212 3.06 -2.59 6.93
C GLY A 212 1.91 -3.20 6.15
N LYS A 213 0.72 -2.64 6.35
CA LYS A 213 -0.53 -3.17 5.81
C LYS A 213 -0.75 -2.69 4.39
N ALA A 214 -1.37 -3.54 3.58
CA ALA A 214 -1.71 -3.23 2.21
C ALA A 214 -3.00 -3.93 1.80
N ALA A 215 -3.55 -3.52 0.67
CA ALA A 215 -4.60 -4.26 0.00
C ALA A 215 -4.37 -4.26 -1.51
N ILE A 216 -4.94 -5.25 -2.18
CA ILE A 216 -5.06 -5.31 -3.65
C ILE A 216 -6.55 -5.42 -4.01
N GLU A 217 -6.91 -4.94 -5.19
CA GLU A 217 -8.29 -4.91 -5.68
C GLU A 217 -8.46 -5.87 -6.86
N GLY A 218 -9.69 -6.33 -7.10
CA GLY A 218 -10.00 -7.17 -8.27
C GLY A 218 -9.64 -8.64 -8.08
N TYR A 219 -9.66 -9.12 -6.84
CA TYR A 219 -9.36 -10.52 -6.49
C TYR A 219 -10.42 -11.08 -5.54
N ASP A 220 -10.79 -12.34 -5.74
CA ASP A 220 -11.64 -13.10 -4.82
C ASP A 220 -10.77 -14.11 -4.06
N MET A 221 -11.04 -14.30 -2.75
CA MET A 221 -10.33 -15.27 -1.92
C MET A 221 -11.16 -16.54 -1.66
N TYR A 222 -10.49 -17.68 -1.64
CA TYR A 222 -11.08 -18.99 -1.36
C TYR A 222 -10.27 -19.75 -0.31
N ASN A 223 -10.95 -20.54 0.50
CA ASN A 223 -10.31 -21.45 1.45
C ASN A 223 -9.96 -22.79 0.77
N VAL A 224 -8.67 -23.10 0.65
CA VAL A 224 -8.22 -24.39 0.10
C VAL A 224 -8.10 -25.43 1.22
N GLY A 225 -9.22 -26.09 1.51
CA GLY A 225 -9.28 -27.23 2.41
C GLY A 225 -8.95 -26.93 3.88
N GLY A 226 -8.96 -25.67 4.29
CA GLY A 226 -8.62 -25.21 5.64
C GLY A 226 -7.13 -24.95 5.89
N TRP A 227 -6.28 -25.06 4.87
CA TRP A 227 -4.82 -25.04 5.06
C TRP A 227 -4.15 -23.77 4.55
N TYR A 228 -4.68 -23.15 3.51
CA TYR A 228 -4.12 -21.94 2.91
C TYR A 228 -5.18 -21.21 2.06
N PRO A 229 -5.07 -19.88 1.92
CA PRO A 229 -5.97 -19.11 1.07
C PRO A 229 -5.51 -19.11 -0.39
N ALA A 230 -6.46 -19.13 -1.30
CA ALA A 230 -6.25 -18.95 -2.74
C ALA A 230 -6.87 -17.63 -3.18
N ILE A 231 -6.11 -16.77 -3.87
CA ILE A 231 -6.68 -15.62 -4.59
C ILE A 231 -6.71 -15.89 -6.09
N ILE A 232 -7.79 -15.50 -6.74
CA ILE A 232 -7.95 -15.50 -8.20
C ILE A 232 -8.58 -14.18 -8.66
N PRO A 233 -8.44 -13.78 -9.93
CA PRO A 233 -9.09 -12.58 -10.44
C PRO A 233 -10.60 -12.58 -10.16
N GLY A 234 -11.10 -11.48 -9.61
CA GLY A 234 -12.43 -11.35 -9.04
C GLY A 234 -12.85 -9.88 -8.94
N ASN A 235 -13.71 -9.57 -7.97
CA ASN A 235 -14.19 -8.18 -7.76
C ASN A 235 -14.04 -7.69 -6.31
N SER A 236 -13.53 -8.55 -5.42
CA SER A 236 -13.33 -8.19 -4.03
C SER A 236 -11.97 -7.50 -3.81
N ARG A 237 -11.85 -6.90 -2.62
CA ARG A 237 -10.62 -6.33 -2.07
C ARG A 237 -9.96 -7.37 -1.17
N ILE A 238 -8.67 -7.63 -1.36
CA ILE A 238 -7.90 -8.54 -0.51
C ILE A 238 -6.97 -7.72 0.37
N ILE A 239 -7.13 -7.88 1.68
CA ILE A 239 -6.29 -7.21 2.68
C ILE A 239 -5.19 -8.15 3.12
N GLY A 240 -3.99 -7.61 3.29
CA GLY A 240 -2.82 -8.36 3.72
C GLY A 240 -1.70 -7.43 4.18
N GLU A 241 -0.47 -7.90 4.02
CA GLU A 241 0.75 -7.24 4.48
C GLU A 241 1.73 -7.11 3.32
N LEU A 242 2.49 -6.02 3.31
CA LEU A 242 3.53 -5.77 2.31
C LEU A 242 4.89 -5.92 2.96
N TYR A 243 5.75 -6.74 2.37
CA TYR A 243 7.11 -6.98 2.83
C TYR A 243 8.12 -6.60 1.76
N GLU A 244 9.26 -6.08 2.21
CA GLU A 244 10.47 -5.99 1.41
C GLU A 244 11.36 -7.20 1.73
N VAL A 245 11.43 -8.12 0.78
CA VAL A 245 12.04 -9.45 0.90
C VAL A 245 13.39 -9.43 0.20
N PRO A 246 14.49 -9.88 0.83
CA PRO A 246 15.77 -10.05 0.15
C PRO A 246 15.64 -10.99 -1.07
N GLU A 247 16.37 -10.68 -2.15
CA GLU A 247 16.42 -11.53 -3.36
C GLU A 247 16.58 -13.00 -3.02
N ASN A 248 17.59 -13.29 -2.20
CA ASN A 248 18.07 -14.62 -1.94
C ASN A 248 17.02 -15.49 -1.25
N ASP A 249 16.01 -14.86 -0.63
CA ASP A 249 14.94 -15.54 0.09
C ASP A 249 13.74 -15.84 -0.84
N MET A 250 13.61 -15.16 -1.98
CA MET A 250 12.49 -15.34 -2.92
C MET A 250 12.33 -16.78 -3.40
N ALA A 251 13.44 -17.48 -3.67
CA ALA A 251 13.39 -18.88 -4.13
C ALA A 251 12.81 -19.85 -3.09
N SER A 252 12.97 -19.52 -1.79
CA SER A 252 12.39 -20.33 -0.71
C SER A 252 10.88 -20.14 -0.61
N ILE A 253 10.40 -18.92 -0.85
CA ILE A 253 8.97 -18.59 -0.92
C ILE A 253 8.34 -19.24 -2.16
N ASP A 254 9.00 -19.14 -3.32
CA ASP A 254 8.53 -19.80 -4.55
C ASP A 254 8.37 -21.32 -4.37
N MET A 255 9.30 -21.95 -3.64
CA MET A 255 9.24 -23.38 -3.33
C MET A 255 8.08 -23.71 -2.39
N LEU A 256 7.84 -22.89 -1.37
CA LEU A 256 6.73 -23.06 -0.43
C LEU A 256 5.37 -22.95 -1.14
N GLU A 257 5.20 -21.90 -1.95
CA GLU A 257 3.97 -21.61 -2.69
C GLU A 257 3.80 -22.55 -3.90
N GLY A 258 4.81 -23.35 -4.25
CA GLY A 258 4.74 -24.23 -5.42
C GLY A 258 4.58 -23.44 -6.72
N GLU A 259 5.36 -22.37 -6.87
CA GLU A 259 5.36 -21.48 -8.03
C GLU A 259 5.44 -22.26 -9.36
N GLY A 260 4.62 -21.85 -10.33
CA GLY A 260 4.48 -22.50 -11.63
C GLY A 260 3.59 -23.75 -11.62
N SER A 261 3.03 -24.13 -10.47
CA SER A 261 2.14 -25.29 -10.35
C SER A 261 0.90 -25.04 -9.50
N LEU A 262 1.06 -24.77 -8.20
CA LEU A 262 -0.05 -24.50 -7.28
C LEU A 262 -0.44 -23.03 -7.33
N TYR A 263 0.58 -22.16 -7.32
CA TYR A 263 0.43 -20.73 -7.51
C TYR A 263 1.31 -20.25 -8.67
N ILE A 264 0.95 -19.13 -9.28
CA ILE A 264 1.74 -18.43 -10.29
C ILE A 264 2.10 -17.06 -9.73
N ARG A 265 3.38 -16.73 -9.74
CA ARG A 265 3.82 -15.40 -9.31
C ARG A 265 3.48 -14.35 -10.36
N LYS A 266 2.86 -13.25 -9.95
CA LYS A 266 2.51 -12.10 -10.79
C LYS A 266 2.80 -10.80 -10.04
N CYS A 267 2.61 -9.67 -10.69
CA CYS A 267 2.70 -8.36 -10.05
C CYS A 267 1.36 -7.66 -10.06
N GLU A 268 1.05 -7.01 -8.93
CA GLU A 268 -0.12 -6.16 -8.78
C GLU A 268 0.23 -4.84 -8.11
N ILE A 269 -0.61 -3.83 -8.34
CA ILE A 269 -0.50 -2.53 -7.68
C ILE A 269 -1.38 -2.56 -6.43
N THR A 270 -0.75 -2.38 -5.27
CA THR A 270 -1.48 -2.22 -4.01
C THR A 270 -2.25 -0.90 -3.97
N THR A 271 -3.24 -0.77 -3.08
CA THR A 271 -3.96 0.49 -2.84
C THR A 271 -3.05 1.64 -2.41
N GLY A 272 -1.85 1.35 -1.91
CA GLY A 272 -0.79 2.32 -1.63
C GLY A 272 0.06 2.75 -2.85
N ASN A 273 -0.33 2.35 -4.07
CA ASN A 273 0.39 2.56 -5.33
C ASN A 273 1.79 1.92 -5.37
N GLU A 274 1.99 0.85 -4.60
CA GLU A 274 3.21 0.05 -4.63
C GLU A 274 3.03 -1.17 -5.54
N LEU A 275 3.97 -1.39 -6.45
CA LEU A 275 4.03 -2.60 -7.25
C LEU A 275 4.63 -3.73 -6.41
N ALA A 276 3.91 -4.85 -6.29
CA ALA A 276 4.30 -5.97 -5.44
C ALA A 276 4.07 -7.31 -6.15
N TYR A 277 4.90 -8.29 -5.84
CA TYR A 277 4.65 -9.67 -6.22
C TYR A 277 3.49 -10.24 -5.41
N ILE A 278 2.62 -10.98 -6.08
CA ILE A 278 1.57 -11.80 -5.48
C ILE A 278 1.71 -13.24 -5.98
N TYR A 279 1.20 -14.18 -5.21
CA TYR A 279 1.01 -15.55 -5.64
C TYR A 279 -0.46 -15.75 -5.98
N GLU A 280 -0.80 -15.89 -7.26
CA GLU A 280 -2.18 -16.15 -7.69
C GLU A 280 -2.41 -17.66 -7.79
N TYR A 281 -3.54 -18.15 -7.30
CA TYR A 281 -3.85 -19.57 -7.32
C TYR A 281 -4.07 -20.08 -8.74
N ALA A 282 -3.40 -21.18 -9.09
CA ALA A 282 -3.36 -21.69 -10.47
C ALA A 282 -4.32 -22.87 -10.73
N GLN A 283 -5.03 -23.35 -9.71
CA GLN A 283 -5.96 -24.48 -9.82
C GLN A 283 -7.42 -24.02 -9.86
N ASP A 284 -8.32 -24.95 -10.18
CA ASP A 284 -9.76 -24.68 -10.17
C ASP A 284 -10.27 -24.43 -8.75
N THR A 285 -11.19 -23.47 -8.61
CA THR A 285 -11.85 -23.13 -7.35
C THR A 285 -13.24 -23.77 -7.21
N GLU A 286 -13.66 -24.60 -8.18
CA GLU A 286 -14.94 -25.33 -8.10
C GLU A 286 -15.04 -26.14 -6.79
N GLY A 287 -16.06 -25.85 -5.99
CA GLY A 287 -16.33 -26.52 -4.72
C GLY A 287 -15.52 -25.99 -3.53
N LEU A 288 -14.64 -24.99 -3.72
CA LEU A 288 -14.00 -24.27 -2.63
C LEU A 288 -14.96 -23.23 -2.02
N GLU A 289 -14.79 -22.97 -0.73
CA GLU A 289 -15.53 -21.93 -0.02
C GLU A 289 -14.91 -20.57 -0.33
N LYS A 290 -15.70 -19.64 -0.89
CA LYS A 290 -15.30 -18.24 -1.02
C LYS A 290 -15.32 -17.61 0.37
N ILE A 291 -14.25 -16.91 0.74
CA ILE A 291 -14.08 -16.22 2.02
C ILE A 291 -13.75 -14.76 1.77
N ASP A 292 -14.15 -13.87 2.69
CA ASP A 292 -13.89 -12.43 2.56
C ASP A 292 -12.45 -12.08 2.97
N SER A 293 -11.84 -12.86 3.87
CA SER A 293 -10.46 -12.71 4.33
C SER A 293 -9.90 -13.99 4.95
N TRP A 294 -8.57 -14.08 5.06
CA TRP A 294 -7.90 -15.24 5.66
C TRP A 294 -8.15 -15.35 7.17
N LYS A 295 -8.05 -14.23 7.90
CA LYS A 295 -8.46 -14.13 9.30
C LYS A 295 -9.85 -13.51 9.39
N ASP A 296 -10.61 -13.85 10.44
CA ASP A 296 -11.91 -13.24 10.73
C ASP A 296 -11.71 -11.82 11.27
N TYR A 297 -11.93 -10.82 10.42
CA TYR A 297 -11.74 -9.41 10.75
C TYR A 297 -13.07 -8.71 11.05
N VAL A 298 -13.01 -7.73 11.94
CA VAL A 298 -14.09 -6.79 12.26
C VAL A 298 -13.55 -5.38 12.37
N TRP A 299 -14.38 -4.39 12.05
CA TRP A 299 -14.09 -3.00 12.37
C TRP A 299 -14.53 -2.70 13.80
N TYR A 300 -13.59 -2.63 14.74
CA TYR A 300 -13.86 -2.11 16.07
C TYR A 300 -13.99 -0.58 16.03
N VAL A 301 -15.19 -0.07 16.27
CA VAL A 301 -15.49 1.36 16.25
C VAL A 301 -15.47 1.91 17.68
N SER A 302 -14.44 2.66 18.03
CA SER A 302 -14.34 3.38 19.30
C SER A 302 -14.92 4.79 19.17
N TYR A 303 -15.73 5.20 20.14
CA TYR A 303 -16.24 6.57 20.32
C TYR A 303 -15.83 7.18 21.68
N GLY A 304 -14.98 6.45 22.40
CA GLY A 304 -14.46 6.82 23.71
C GLY A 304 -12.96 7.03 23.66
N SER A 305 -12.31 6.89 24.81
CA SER A 305 -10.87 7.10 24.96
C SER A 305 -9.99 6.20 24.07
N ASN A 306 -10.49 5.06 23.55
CA ASN A 306 -9.78 4.25 22.54
C ASN A 306 -9.74 4.90 21.15
N MET A 307 -10.33 6.09 20.95
CA MET A 307 -10.09 6.89 19.76
C MET A 307 -8.62 7.32 19.66
N LEU A 308 -7.92 7.46 20.78
CA LEU A 308 -6.49 7.71 20.82
C LEU A 308 -5.72 6.41 20.58
N GLU A 309 -4.94 6.32 19.49
CA GLU A 309 -4.32 5.07 19.05
C GLU A 309 -3.36 4.48 20.10
N GLU A 310 -2.51 5.30 20.73
CA GLU A 310 -1.59 4.82 21.77
C GLU A 310 -2.32 4.19 22.97
N ARG A 311 -3.53 4.66 23.29
CA ARG A 311 -4.36 4.06 24.34
C ARG A 311 -4.99 2.76 23.86
N PHE A 312 -5.42 2.71 22.60
CA PHE A 312 -6.01 1.51 22.04
C PHE A 312 -4.96 0.38 21.91
N LEU A 313 -3.77 0.68 21.40
CA LEU A 313 -2.69 -0.30 21.22
C LEU A 313 -2.21 -0.89 22.54
N TYR A 314 -2.36 -0.19 23.66
CA TYR A 314 -2.11 -0.74 24.99
C TYR A 314 -2.96 -1.97 25.33
N TYR A 315 -4.15 -2.14 24.74
CA TYR A 315 -4.95 -3.36 24.87
C TYR A 315 -4.50 -4.49 23.93
N ILE A 316 -3.87 -4.15 22.80
CA ILE A 316 -3.42 -5.11 21.79
C ILE A 316 -2.02 -5.64 22.15
N GLU A 317 -1.05 -4.73 22.30
CA GLU A 317 0.37 -5.02 22.52
C GLU A 317 0.71 -5.24 24.00
N GLY A 318 -0.22 -4.92 24.91
CA GLY A 318 0.04 -4.87 26.35
C GLY A 318 0.98 -3.71 26.72
N GLY A 319 1.19 -3.48 28.02
CA GLY A 319 2.09 -2.42 28.49
C GLY A 319 1.57 -1.63 29.67
N CYS A 320 1.87 -0.33 29.69
CA CYS A 320 1.34 0.67 30.62
C CYS A 320 0.96 1.92 29.83
N PHE A 321 -0.25 2.45 30.03
CA PHE A 321 -0.64 3.76 29.52
C PHE A 321 -0.37 4.84 30.58
N GLU A 322 -0.14 6.09 30.17
CA GLU A 322 0.06 7.21 31.09
C GLU A 322 -1.13 7.32 32.06
N GLY A 323 -0.83 7.43 33.37
CA GLY A 323 -1.85 7.46 34.41
C GLY A 323 -2.47 6.10 34.77
N SER A 324 -2.16 5.00 34.06
CA SER A 324 -2.62 3.66 34.44
C SER A 324 -1.79 3.10 35.60
N ALA A 325 -2.46 2.56 36.63
CA ALA A 325 -1.81 2.02 37.84
C ALA A 325 -1.33 0.57 37.68
N SER A 326 -1.66 -0.11 36.58
CA SER A 326 -1.45 -1.55 36.39
C SER A 326 -1.01 -1.87 34.97
N TYR A 327 -0.02 -2.77 34.84
CA TYR A 327 0.36 -3.37 33.57
C TYR A 327 -0.79 -4.21 32.99
N ARG A 328 -1.05 -4.09 31.69
CA ARG A 328 -1.97 -4.97 30.97
C ARG A 328 -1.25 -5.99 30.11
N TYR A 329 -1.84 -7.19 30.08
CA TYR A 329 -1.38 -8.27 29.23
C TYR A 329 -1.84 -8.04 27.79
N PRO A 330 -1.02 -8.41 26.80
CA PRO A 330 -1.38 -8.32 25.38
C PRO A 330 -2.51 -9.28 25.01
N CYS A 331 -3.07 -9.05 23.82
CA CYS A 331 -3.86 -10.05 23.09
C CYS A 331 -3.02 -11.30 22.76
N GLU A 332 -3.67 -12.41 22.44
CA GLU A 332 -2.95 -13.60 21.96
C GLU A 332 -2.25 -13.29 20.63
N ASP A 333 -2.93 -12.54 19.76
CA ASP A 333 -2.34 -11.88 18.58
C ASP A 333 -2.09 -10.39 18.89
N PRO A 334 -0.84 -9.98 19.19
CA PRO A 334 -0.52 -8.57 19.48
C PRO A 334 -0.28 -7.75 18.20
N THR A 335 -0.66 -8.22 17.02
CA THR A 335 -0.49 -7.44 15.78
C THR A 335 -1.35 -6.17 15.78
N ARG A 336 -0.77 -5.04 15.39
CA ARG A 336 -1.49 -3.75 15.29
C ARG A 336 -2.68 -3.86 14.32
N PRO A 337 -3.69 -2.97 14.39
CA PRO A 337 -4.83 -2.95 13.46
C PRO A 337 -4.44 -2.84 12.01
N LEU A 338 -5.06 -3.62 11.12
CA LEU A 338 -4.83 -3.62 9.67
C LEU A 338 -5.11 -2.28 9.00
N GLU A 339 -6.07 -1.52 9.53
CA GLU A 339 -6.41 -0.21 9.00
C GLU A 339 -7.06 0.62 10.11
N LYS A 340 -6.99 1.96 9.98
CA LYS A 340 -7.60 2.93 10.91
C LYS A 340 -8.33 4.00 10.10
N ARG A 341 -9.58 4.31 10.46
CA ARG A 341 -10.39 5.36 9.81
C ARG A 341 -11.21 6.16 10.81
N ALA A 342 -11.33 7.46 10.58
CA ALA A 342 -12.35 8.29 11.21
C ALA A 342 -13.75 7.92 10.67
N ILE A 343 -14.74 7.85 11.55
CA ILE A 343 -16.11 7.47 11.16
C ILE A 343 -17.18 8.23 11.97
N ASP A 344 -18.25 8.64 11.29
CA ASP A 344 -19.45 9.20 11.92
C ASP A 344 -20.37 8.05 12.38
N ILE A 345 -20.76 8.07 13.65
CA ILE A 345 -21.66 7.08 14.24
C ILE A 345 -23.06 7.71 14.34
N PRO A 346 -24.11 7.04 13.85
CA PRO A 346 -25.45 7.62 13.71
C PRO A 346 -26.24 7.69 15.03
N TYR A 347 -25.54 7.81 16.16
CA TYR A 347 -26.12 7.86 17.49
C TYR A 347 -25.53 9.01 18.30
N ASP A 348 -26.31 9.55 19.23
CA ASP A 348 -25.83 10.55 20.17
C ASP A 348 -24.82 9.94 21.16
N MET A 349 -23.72 10.65 21.42
CA MET A 349 -22.78 10.33 22.50
C MET A 349 -23.05 11.19 23.73
N TYR A 350 -22.85 10.62 24.92
CA TYR A 350 -22.93 11.35 26.18
C TYR A 350 -22.00 10.78 27.25
N PHE A 351 -21.77 11.53 28.31
CA PHE A 351 -20.98 11.08 29.47
C PHE A 351 -21.87 10.56 30.61
N GLY A 352 -21.52 9.39 31.16
CA GLY A 352 -22.27 8.77 32.25
C GLY A 352 -21.46 7.83 33.12
N ASN A 353 -22.10 7.29 34.16
CA ASN A 353 -21.52 6.44 35.21
C ASN A 353 -20.35 7.09 35.98
N TYR A 354 -19.78 6.36 36.95
CA TYR A 354 -18.64 6.79 37.76
C TYR A 354 -17.45 5.87 37.52
N SER A 355 -16.41 6.34 36.82
CA SER A 355 -15.21 5.54 36.57
C SER A 355 -14.11 5.81 37.60
N GLY A 356 -13.70 4.77 38.34
CA GLY A 356 -12.57 4.88 39.27
C GLY A 356 -11.24 5.16 38.57
N SER A 357 -11.07 4.70 37.32
CA SER A 357 -9.87 4.97 36.51
C SER A 357 -9.78 6.41 36.02
N TRP A 358 -10.90 7.15 36.02
CA TRP A 358 -10.98 8.55 35.60
C TRP A 358 -11.43 9.44 36.76
N HIS A 359 -10.88 9.22 37.95
CA HIS A 359 -11.10 10.04 39.15
C HIS A 359 -12.58 10.22 39.56
N GLY A 360 -13.44 9.26 39.21
CA GLY A 360 -14.89 9.31 39.46
C GLY A 360 -15.69 10.07 38.40
N GLY A 361 -15.06 10.54 37.33
CA GLY A 361 -15.72 11.18 36.19
C GLY A 361 -16.54 10.21 35.33
N GLY A 362 -17.43 10.79 34.54
CA GLY A 362 -18.20 10.09 33.51
C GLY A 362 -17.34 9.66 32.33
N VAL A 363 -17.74 8.58 31.66
CA VAL A 363 -17.11 8.08 30.43
C VAL A 363 -18.13 8.03 29.29
N SER A 364 -17.65 7.92 28.05
CA SER A 364 -18.51 7.94 26.86
C SER A 364 -19.47 6.75 26.79
N PHE A 365 -20.74 7.02 26.48
CA PHE A 365 -21.78 6.06 26.13
C PHE A 365 -22.52 6.54 24.88
N LEU A 366 -23.11 5.59 24.13
CA LEU A 366 -24.00 5.91 23.02
C LEU A 366 -25.47 5.78 23.46
N ASP A 367 -26.28 6.76 23.09
CA ASP A 367 -27.74 6.73 23.20
C ASP A 367 -28.32 6.15 21.90
N THR A 368 -28.36 4.82 21.79
CA THR A 368 -28.76 4.15 20.53
C THR A 368 -30.23 4.29 20.16
N GLU A 369 -31.03 4.98 20.98
CA GLU A 369 -32.42 5.35 20.66
C GLU A 369 -32.53 6.74 20.03
N LYS A 370 -31.44 7.50 19.95
CA LYS A 370 -31.41 8.86 19.37
C LYS A 370 -30.42 8.95 18.22
N GLU A 371 -30.91 9.46 17.10
CA GLU A 371 -30.06 9.87 15.98
C GLU A 371 -29.11 10.99 16.44
N GLY A 372 -27.84 10.87 16.05
CA GLY A 372 -26.78 11.80 16.36
C GLY A 372 -25.59 11.64 15.41
N HIS A 373 -24.52 12.37 15.71
CA HIS A 373 -23.26 12.39 14.93
C HIS A 373 -22.07 12.22 15.86
N ALA A 374 -21.99 11.06 16.51
CA ALA A 374 -20.88 10.77 17.40
C ALA A 374 -19.62 10.50 16.57
N LEU A 375 -18.55 11.23 16.87
CA LEU A 375 -17.25 11.01 16.26
C LEU A 375 -16.68 9.67 16.77
N GLY A 376 -16.20 8.85 15.85
CA GLY A 376 -15.55 7.59 16.13
C GLY A 376 -14.25 7.39 15.36
N THR A 377 -13.48 6.42 15.83
CA THR A 377 -12.30 5.85 15.16
C THR A 377 -12.52 4.35 15.01
N ALA A 378 -12.54 3.87 13.77
CA ALA A 378 -12.65 2.45 13.41
C ALA A 378 -11.26 1.84 13.22
N TYR A 379 -11.02 0.68 13.85
CA TYR A 379 -9.80 -0.12 13.73
C TYR A 379 -10.15 -1.50 13.15
N LEU A 380 -9.52 -1.88 12.04
CA LEU A 380 -9.70 -3.22 11.47
C LEU A 380 -8.81 -4.22 12.22
N ILE A 381 -9.42 -5.08 13.03
CA ILE A 381 -8.73 -6.03 13.92
C ILE A 381 -9.36 -7.42 13.80
N THR A 382 -8.68 -8.45 14.28
CA THR A 382 -9.28 -9.79 14.30
C THR A 382 -10.45 -9.81 15.29
N ARG A 383 -11.41 -10.73 15.08
CA ARG A 383 -12.51 -10.92 16.03
C ARG A 383 -12.02 -11.29 17.43
N GLU A 384 -10.94 -12.08 17.53
CA GLU A 384 -10.30 -12.40 18.81
C GLU A 384 -9.79 -11.14 19.53
N GLN A 385 -9.10 -10.25 18.82
CA GLN A 385 -8.65 -8.97 19.36
C GLN A 385 -9.83 -8.12 19.82
N PHE A 386 -10.92 -8.06 19.03
CA PHE A 386 -12.14 -7.35 19.43
C PHE A 386 -12.76 -7.93 20.70
N GLU A 387 -12.90 -9.26 20.79
CA GLU A 387 -13.43 -9.95 21.96
C GLU A 387 -12.57 -9.70 23.21
N HIS A 388 -11.25 -9.67 23.06
CA HIS A 388 -10.32 -9.30 24.11
C HIS A 388 -10.55 -7.85 24.58
N VAL A 389 -10.54 -6.89 23.65
CA VAL A 389 -10.77 -5.46 23.97
C VAL A 389 -12.12 -5.26 24.65
N ALA A 390 -13.17 -5.90 24.15
CA ALA A 390 -14.51 -5.85 24.71
C ALA A 390 -14.56 -6.43 26.14
N ALA A 391 -13.83 -7.52 26.40
CA ALA A 391 -13.73 -8.09 27.74
C ALA A 391 -12.97 -7.17 28.71
N GLU A 392 -11.86 -6.57 28.27
CA GLU A 392 -11.06 -5.65 29.08
C GLU A 392 -11.81 -4.37 29.44
N GLU A 393 -12.56 -3.78 28.50
CA GLU A 393 -13.45 -2.63 28.77
C GLU A 393 -14.59 -2.99 29.74
N ASN A 394 -14.86 -4.28 29.96
CA ASN A 394 -15.85 -4.80 30.90
C ASN A 394 -15.21 -5.53 32.12
N GLY A 395 -14.00 -5.12 32.51
CA GLY A 395 -13.34 -5.64 33.72
C GLY A 395 -12.82 -7.07 33.58
N GLY A 396 -12.40 -7.45 32.38
CA GLY A 396 -11.85 -8.76 32.04
C GLY A 396 -12.92 -9.83 31.80
N ARG A 397 -14.16 -9.44 31.50
CA ARG A 397 -15.28 -10.37 31.28
C ARG A 397 -15.97 -10.08 29.94
N PRO A 398 -16.19 -11.09 29.10
CA PRO A 398 -16.93 -10.89 27.86
C PRO A 398 -18.30 -10.23 28.11
N PRO A 399 -18.71 -9.26 27.27
CA PRO A 399 -20.05 -8.70 27.31
C PRO A 399 -21.11 -9.81 27.27
N ASN A 400 -22.03 -9.82 28.24
CA ASN A 400 -23.11 -10.82 28.33
C ASN A 400 -24.50 -10.20 28.33
N GLY A 401 -24.60 -8.89 28.12
CA GLY A 401 -25.86 -8.14 28.05
C GLY A 401 -26.54 -7.83 29.38
N ASN A 402 -25.97 -8.20 30.53
CA ASN A 402 -26.61 -8.04 31.85
C ASN A 402 -25.82 -7.18 32.85
N GLY A 403 -24.76 -6.47 32.43
CA GLY A 403 -23.94 -5.65 33.33
C GLY A 403 -24.14 -4.14 33.19
N TYR A 404 -23.40 -3.39 34.01
CA TYR A 404 -23.57 -1.94 34.22
C TYR A 404 -22.66 -1.05 33.36
N TRP A 405 -21.79 -1.65 32.53
CA TRP A 405 -20.79 -0.98 31.68
C TRP A 405 -21.01 -1.33 30.20
N TYR A 406 -19.96 -1.70 29.46
CA TYR A 406 -19.98 -1.95 28.01
C TYR A 406 -20.43 -3.38 27.66
N GLU A 407 -21.64 -3.75 28.08
CA GLU A 407 -22.11 -5.14 28.07
C GLU A 407 -22.90 -5.52 26.82
N ASN A 408 -23.09 -4.58 25.89
CA ASN A 408 -23.79 -4.82 24.63
C ASN A 408 -22.87 -4.52 23.43
N ILE A 409 -22.68 -5.54 22.59
CA ILE A 409 -22.02 -5.37 21.28
C ILE A 409 -23.09 -4.88 20.30
N ILE A 410 -22.84 -3.75 19.66
CA ILE A 410 -23.71 -3.15 18.66
C ILE A 410 -23.04 -3.26 17.30
N ASN A 411 -23.77 -3.81 16.34
CA ASN A 411 -23.39 -3.78 14.93
C ASN A 411 -23.91 -2.45 14.32
N LEU A 412 -22.98 -1.60 13.89
CA LEU A 412 -23.22 -0.28 13.29
C LEU A 412 -23.39 -0.35 11.75
N GLY A 413 -23.34 -1.55 11.18
CA GLY A 413 -23.39 -1.80 9.74
C GLY A 413 -22.16 -2.57 9.27
N GLU A 414 -21.82 -2.39 8.00
CA GLU A 414 -20.72 -3.07 7.32
C GLU A 414 -19.86 -2.04 6.59
N MET A 415 -18.55 -2.23 6.60
CA MET A 415 -17.58 -1.44 5.84
C MET A 415 -16.53 -2.38 5.24
N ASP A 416 -16.34 -2.29 3.92
CA ASP A 416 -15.44 -3.14 3.13
C ASP A 416 -15.66 -4.66 3.29
N GLY A 417 -16.91 -5.10 3.48
CA GLY A 417 -17.22 -6.52 3.69
C GLY A 417 -17.16 -6.98 5.15
N PHE A 418 -16.72 -6.11 6.08
CA PHE A 418 -16.55 -6.46 7.49
C PHE A 418 -17.57 -5.75 8.38
N GLU A 419 -18.06 -6.46 9.39
CA GLU A 419 -18.96 -5.89 10.40
C GLU A 419 -18.28 -4.75 11.15
N MET A 420 -19.01 -3.65 11.35
CA MET A 420 -18.61 -2.57 12.24
C MET A 420 -19.20 -2.80 13.62
N LEU A 421 -18.36 -3.17 14.58
CA LEU A 421 -18.77 -3.51 15.93
C LEU A 421 -18.29 -2.46 16.92
N THR A 422 -19.17 -2.11 17.85
CA THR A 422 -18.80 -1.30 19.01
C THR A 422 -19.35 -1.92 20.28
N VAL A 423 -18.86 -1.48 21.44
CA VAL A 423 -19.37 -1.90 22.74
C VAL A 423 -19.95 -0.71 23.48
N THR A 424 -21.17 -0.84 24.01
CA THR A 424 -21.87 0.18 24.80
C THR A 424 -22.82 -0.46 25.81
N ASN A 425 -23.54 0.34 26.60
CA ASN A 425 -24.64 -0.17 27.40
C ASN A 425 -25.96 0.00 26.64
N LYS A 426 -26.82 -1.02 26.70
CA LYS A 426 -28.15 -0.96 26.08
C LYS A 426 -29.05 0.08 26.77
N ASP A 427 -28.93 0.22 28.08
CA ASP A 427 -29.72 1.15 28.87
C ASP A 427 -28.95 2.45 29.11
N LEU A 428 -29.67 3.57 29.11
CA LEU A 428 -29.11 4.86 29.49
C LEU A 428 -28.51 4.81 30.90
N ARG A 429 -27.31 5.39 31.04
CA ARG A 429 -26.59 5.50 32.30
C ARG A 429 -26.87 6.84 32.97
N GLU A 430 -26.70 6.89 34.29
CA GLU A 430 -26.79 8.13 35.04
C GLU A 430 -25.74 9.12 34.50
N TYR A 431 -26.19 10.31 34.13
CA TYR A 431 -25.31 11.34 33.59
C TYR A 431 -24.29 11.77 34.63
N ASN A 432 -23.04 11.90 34.19
CA ASN A 432 -21.95 12.34 35.03
C ASN A 432 -20.96 13.11 34.17
N ARG A 433 -20.46 14.24 34.68
CA ARG A 433 -19.47 15.03 33.96
C ARG A 433 -18.15 14.25 33.87
N PRO A 434 -17.47 14.27 32.71
CA PRO A 434 -16.17 13.63 32.57
C PRO A 434 -15.11 14.37 33.41
N SER A 435 -14.00 13.68 33.71
CA SER A 435 -12.83 14.34 34.29
C SER A 435 -12.03 15.08 33.21
N ASP A 436 -11.23 16.07 33.62
CA ASP A 436 -10.37 16.81 32.69
C ASP A 436 -9.41 15.88 31.96
N GLU A 437 -8.87 14.85 32.64
CA GLU A 437 -7.98 13.87 32.01
C GLU A 437 -8.67 13.00 30.95
N TYR A 438 -9.96 12.68 31.16
CA TYR A 438 -10.73 11.91 30.18
C TYR A 438 -11.03 12.76 28.93
N LEU A 439 -11.40 14.03 29.14
CA LEU A 439 -11.62 14.98 28.05
C LEU A 439 -10.34 15.22 27.24
N GLU A 440 -9.20 15.44 27.91
CA GLU A 440 -7.91 15.61 27.24
C GLU A 440 -7.54 14.38 26.38
N THR A 441 -7.79 13.16 26.89
CA THR A 441 -7.56 11.92 26.14
C THR A 441 -8.44 11.85 24.88
N LEU A 442 -9.73 12.20 25.00
CA LEU A 442 -10.65 12.24 23.87
C LEU A 442 -10.26 13.30 22.85
N GLU A 443 -9.94 14.51 23.30
CA GLU A 443 -9.52 15.62 22.45
C GLU A 443 -8.26 15.27 21.64
N ARG A 444 -7.28 14.60 22.26
CA ARG A 444 -6.09 14.07 21.56
C ARG A 444 -6.49 13.03 20.50
N GLY A 445 -7.39 12.11 20.84
CA GLY A 445 -7.89 11.10 19.89
C GLY A 445 -8.67 11.71 18.72
N ILE A 446 -9.46 12.77 18.96
CA ILE A 446 -10.18 13.49 17.91
C ILE A 446 -9.18 14.23 17.01
N ARG A 447 -8.23 15.01 17.58
CA ARG A 447 -7.18 15.70 16.81
C ARG A 447 -6.37 14.74 15.93
N GLU A 448 -6.07 13.54 16.44
CA GLU A 448 -5.30 12.53 15.71
C GLU A 448 -6.04 12.00 14.48
N ASN A 449 -7.36 11.79 14.58
CA ASN A 449 -8.13 11.09 13.54
C ASN A 449 -9.01 12.02 12.68
N TRP A 450 -9.32 13.22 13.18
CA TRP A 450 -10.12 14.24 12.51
C TRP A 450 -9.30 15.53 12.32
N PRO A 451 -8.22 15.50 11.52
CA PRO A 451 -7.25 16.60 11.42
C PRO A 451 -7.83 17.89 10.82
N ASP A 452 -8.99 17.82 10.18
CA ASP A 452 -9.67 18.96 9.58
C ASP A 452 -10.57 19.73 10.58
N MET A 453 -10.82 19.19 11.78
CA MET A 453 -11.60 19.89 12.81
C MET A 453 -10.75 20.93 13.55
N SER A 454 -11.31 22.12 13.78
CA SER A 454 -10.65 23.15 14.59
C SER A 454 -10.76 22.85 16.09
N GLU A 455 -9.90 23.46 16.90
CA GLU A 455 -10.00 23.31 18.38
C GLU A 455 -11.37 23.77 18.90
N GLU A 456 -11.93 24.84 18.33
CA GLU A 456 -13.27 25.35 18.68
C GLU A 456 -14.37 24.33 18.33
N ASP A 457 -14.29 23.67 17.17
CA ASP A 457 -15.28 22.65 16.78
C ASP A 457 -15.19 21.39 17.67
N ILE A 458 -13.98 21.01 18.10
CA ILE A 458 -13.78 19.87 19.01
C ILE A 458 -14.37 20.20 20.39
N ASP A 459 -14.09 21.40 20.91
CA ASP A 459 -14.65 21.87 22.19
C ASP A 459 -16.18 21.94 22.14
N ASP A 460 -16.75 22.48 21.06
CA ASP A 460 -18.20 22.55 20.87
C ASP A 460 -18.83 21.15 20.81
N TYR A 461 -18.22 20.22 20.09
CA TYR A 461 -18.65 18.82 20.05
C TYR A 461 -18.62 18.17 21.44
N LEU A 462 -17.50 18.24 22.15
CA LEU A 462 -17.36 17.63 23.48
C LEU A 462 -18.33 18.26 24.50
N ASN A 463 -18.50 19.58 24.46
CA ASN A 463 -19.47 20.28 25.31
C ASN A 463 -20.90 19.87 24.99
N SER A 464 -21.24 19.62 23.72
CA SER A 464 -22.57 19.15 23.32
C SER A 464 -22.91 17.75 23.88
N CYS A 465 -21.89 16.95 24.19
CA CYS A 465 -22.05 15.60 24.78
C CYS A 465 -22.25 15.62 26.30
N ILE A 466 -21.99 16.76 26.98
CA ILE A 466 -22.17 16.89 28.43
C ILE A 466 -23.64 17.16 28.74
N ARG A 467 -24.32 16.19 29.35
CA ARG A 467 -25.72 16.29 29.80
C ARG A 467 -25.79 16.64 31.29
N GLU A 468 -26.83 17.38 31.68
CA GLU A 468 -27.12 17.76 33.09
C GLU A 468 -28.21 16.89 33.73
#